data_AF-A0A958SV86-F1
#
_entry.id   AF-A0A958SV86-F1
#
_cell.length_a   1.000
_cell.length_b   1.000
_cell.length_c   1.000
_cell.angle_alpha   90.00
_cell.angle_beta   90.00
_cell.angle_gamma   90.00
#
_symmetry.space_group_name_H-M   'P 1'
#
loop_
_entity.id
_entity.type
_entity.pdbx_description
1 polymer ?
#
loop_
_entity_poly.entity_id
_entity_poly.type
_entity_poly.pdbx_seq_one_letter_code
_entity_poly.pdbx_strand_id
1 'polypeptide(L)'
;PSAINLNEVQSGDDIAIEGRIDLNGQNVVLPSNVTLRYNGGEIINGTLDLSNESQSVVDGNLLNSSLNIRGNIRLLQDVFTFRPNRWNIVQGDVDHATALQNTLNLEQLFLYAKGLGAHTFAMKKFDAYFEVATVTSTTSNQNFYPQKEAINIPSDFTLKMSDNTILRTFPTEGHISAALLAFDNVENSAIKGGVLYGERDIRTYSPNDDNAEEGTYLVMIKAGKNVTLDGVTFTKGSKGGVDINSYGFYFNSNYNPTDGVTIQNCTFDENRAIALAITDGRNITVQNNSFENTAQPTSNSDGGVVGYAIDIEPIRTRDNVTGEIIWWQYVENVIIQNNTEYNSREGSFTIYAGNNIQIDNNDVQNTVSWSYPFNSKVINNTFTAVSNPIKPAIIAGGSGDSVFNNEISGNTINNYGTGISANHRDIVISNNTLNNCITGIQFKNSADMQVFNNTFQATTSGCRGIMGHLATMNNIEIYNNVFNITSNALYFVQLNKAAGEENNMVYVHDNNFDSAGPPIFSNSNGINLQDNMIGNGVQLTNASNVTISGNIIDANSSNGISLTNANYGIQIINNDINYPQSGNYQCIYIQNTTSTNEVSQVGNSCN
;
A
#
# COMPACT_ATOMS: atom_id res chain seq x y z
N PRO A 1 -19.67 39.75 40.13
CA PRO A 1 -18.48 39.05 40.67
C PRO A 1 -17.39 40.07 41.02
N SER A 2 -16.96 40.10 42.28
CA SER A 2 -15.80 40.90 42.72
C SER A 2 -14.58 40.50 41.90
N ALA A 3 -13.89 41.48 41.31
CA ALA A 3 -12.67 41.22 40.55
C ALA A 3 -11.63 40.56 41.46
N ILE A 4 -11.23 39.33 41.14
CA ILE A 4 -10.16 38.62 41.84
C ILE A 4 -8.88 39.43 41.68
N ASN A 5 -8.25 39.82 42.79
CA ASN A 5 -6.93 40.45 42.77
C ASN A 5 -5.86 39.36 42.91
N LEU A 6 -5.15 39.07 41.82
CA LEU A 6 -4.12 38.02 41.82
C LEU A 6 -2.93 38.31 42.74
N ASN A 7 -2.76 39.56 43.20
CA ASN A 7 -1.73 39.92 44.18
C ASN A 7 -2.09 39.55 45.63
N GLU A 8 -3.35 39.18 45.89
CA GLU A 8 -3.83 38.80 47.23
C GLU A 8 -3.93 37.27 47.41
N VAL A 9 -3.56 36.52 46.38
CA VAL A 9 -3.56 35.05 46.38
C VAL A 9 -2.56 34.52 47.40
N GLN A 10 -2.98 33.50 48.16
CA GLN A 10 -2.19 32.82 49.17
C GLN A 10 -1.77 31.41 48.71
N SER A 11 -0.77 30.86 49.40
CA SER A 11 -0.29 29.51 49.09
C SER A 11 -1.39 28.48 49.33
N GLY A 12 -1.60 27.57 48.39
CA GLY A 12 -2.63 26.52 48.46
C GLY A 12 -4.01 26.94 47.95
N ASP A 13 -4.19 28.19 47.51
CA ASP A 13 -5.48 28.67 47.01
C ASP A 13 -5.94 27.91 45.76
N ASP A 14 -7.24 27.59 45.70
CA ASP A 14 -7.93 27.07 44.52
C ASP A 14 -8.92 28.13 44.01
N ILE A 15 -8.59 28.75 42.88
CA ILE A 15 -9.21 29.98 42.41
C ILE A 15 -9.92 29.73 41.08
N ALA A 16 -11.23 29.95 41.05
CA ALA A 16 -12.02 29.94 39.83
C ALA A 16 -12.02 31.31 39.15
N ILE A 17 -11.52 31.38 37.92
CA ILE A 17 -11.46 32.62 37.13
C ILE A 17 -12.74 32.74 36.28
N GLU A 18 -13.65 33.61 36.72
CA GLU A 18 -14.98 33.81 36.12
C GLU A 18 -15.07 34.98 35.13
N GLY A 19 -14.11 35.90 35.16
CA GLY A 19 -14.08 37.11 34.34
C GLY A 19 -12.73 37.36 33.69
N ARG A 20 -12.64 38.42 32.90
CA ARG A 20 -11.37 38.89 32.33
C ARG A 20 -10.54 39.61 33.40
N ILE A 21 -9.31 39.16 33.60
CA ILE A 21 -8.29 39.80 34.41
C ILE A 21 -7.21 40.31 33.47
N ASP A 22 -7.02 41.63 33.41
CA ASP A 22 -5.94 42.26 32.65
C ASP A 22 -4.78 42.57 33.60
N LEU A 23 -3.62 41.98 33.34
CA LEU A 23 -2.42 42.23 34.14
C LEU A 23 -1.74 43.56 33.79
N ASN A 24 -2.21 44.29 32.77
CA ASN A 24 -1.70 45.59 32.34
C ASN A 24 -0.18 45.60 32.09
N GLY A 25 0.35 44.51 31.53
CA GLY A 25 1.76 44.28 31.27
C GLY A 25 2.59 43.92 32.52
N GLN A 26 1.97 43.78 33.69
CA GLN A 26 2.67 43.52 34.94
C GLN A 26 3.14 42.07 35.05
N ASN A 27 4.16 41.87 35.88
CA ASN A 27 4.58 40.55 36.35
C ASN A 27 3.94 40.29 37.72
N VAL A 28 3.02 39.32 37.78
CA VAL A 28 2.36 38.90 39.02
C VAL A 28 2.97 37.59 39.48
N VAL A 29 3.60 37.63 40.66
CA VAL A 29 4.21 36.46 41.28
C VAL A 29 3.19 35.76 42.17
N LEU A 30 2.81 34.54 41.82
CA LEU A 30 1.89 33.74 42.64
C LEU A 30 2.68 32.95 43.70
N PRO A 31 2.10 32.73 44.89
CA PRO A 31 2.68 31.83 45.89
C PRO A 31 2.63 30.37 45.43
N SER A 32 3.26 29.49 46.21
CA SER A 32 3.32 28.05 45.90
C SER A 32 1.97 27.35 46.06
N ASN A 33 1.79 26.21 45.38
CA ASN A 33 0.60 25.35 45.43
C ASN A 33 -0.73 26.02 45.00
N VAL A 34 -0.69 27.03 44.14
CA VAL A 34 -1.92 27.69 43.65
C VAL A 34 -2.53 26.91 42.50
N THR A 35 -3.84 26.69 42.56
CA THR A 35 -4.65 26.12 41.47
C THR A 35 -5.49 27.21 40.82
N LEU A 36 -5.30 27.46 39.52
CA LEU A 36 -6.13 28.38 38.74
C LEU A 36 -7.07 27.60 37.83
N ARG A 37 -8.39 27.68 38.07
CA ARG A 37 -9.43 27.01 37.28
C ARG A 37 -10.11 27.96 36.30
N TYR A 38 -10.42 27.46 35.12
CA TYR A 38 -11.28 28.17 34.19
C TYR A 38 -12.75 28.05 34.60
N ASN A 39 -13.42 29.19 34.83
CA ASN A 39 -14.88 29.24 35.05
C ASN A 39 -15.53 30.31 34.16
N GLY A 40 -15.10 30.40 32.90
CA GLY A 40 -15.60 31.37 31.91
C GLY A 40 -14.73 32.59 31.68
N GLY A 41 -13.76 32.86 32.57
CA GLY A 41 -12.87 34.02 32.48
C GLY A 41 -11.59 33.82 31.64
N GLU A 42 -10.69 34.79 31.73
CA GLU A 42 -9.36 34.75 31.09
C GLU A 42 -8.38 35.69 31.80
N ILE A 43 -7.08 35.40 31.70
CA ILE A 43 -6.03 36.27 32.22
C ILE A 43 -5.20 36.75 31.02
N ILE A 44 -5.06 38.04 30.82
CA ILE A 44 -4.45 38.62 29.61
C ILE A 44 -3.36 39.63 29.94
N ASN A 45 -2.53 39.91 28.94
CA ASN A 45 -1.63 41.05 28.89
C ASN A 45 -0.70 41.17 30.12
N GLY A 46 0.23 40.24 30.27
CA GLY A 46 1.26 40.30 31.31
C GLY A 46 1.97 38.98 31.55
N THR A 47 2.60 38.83 32.70
CA THR A 47 3.31 37.61 33.11
C THR A 47 2.74 37.08 34.42
N LEU A 48 2.41 35.78 34.46
CA LEU A 48 2.22 35.04 35.71
C LEU A 48 3.50 34.26 36.01
N ASP A 49 4.11 34.57 37.14
CA ASP A 49 5.33 33.95 37.62
C ASP A 49 5.00 33.03 38.80
N LEU A 50 5.15 31.72 38.57
CA LEU A 50 4.97 30.68 39.57
C LEU A 50 6.31 29.97 39.85
N SER A 51 7.42 30.71 39.80
CA SER A 51 8.78 30.20 40.07
C SER A 51 9.03 29.81 41.52
N ASN A 52 8.13 30.13 42.47
CA ASN A 52 8.31 29.90 43.90
C ASN A 52 8.18 28.42 44.38
N GLU A 53 8.25 27.41 43.51
CA GLU A 53 8.21 25.93 43.73
C GLU A 53 7.33 25.40 44.90
N SER A 54 6.36 24.48 44.76
CA SER A 54 6.08 23.41 43.80
C SER A 54 4.55 23.19 43.73
N GLN A 55 4.06 22.46 42.71
CA GLN A 55 2.66 22.04 42.49
C GLN A 55 1.61 23.09 42.06
N SER A 56 1.98 24.34 41.74
CA SER A 56 0.98 25.24 41.16
C SER A 56 0.53 24.72 39.78
N VAL A 57 -0.79 24.72 39.55
CA VAL A 57 -1.41 24.21 38.32
C VAL A 57 -2.34 25.26 37.71
N VAL A 58 -2.36 25.32 36.38
CA VAL A 58 -3.19 26.26 35.63
C VAL A 58 -4.07 25.50 34.65
N ASP A 59 -5.35 25.84 34.59
CA ASP A 59 -6.23 25.36 33.53
C ASP A 59 -5.77 25.93 32.17
N GLY A 60 -5.53 25.06 31.20
CA GLY A 60 -5.11 25.46 29.85
C GLY A 60 -6.10 26.41 29.17
N ASN A 61 -7.38 26.37 29.57
CA ASN A 61 -8.40 27.33 29.14
C ASN A 61 -8.25 28.72 29.77
N LEU A 62 -7.16 29.05 30.45
CA LEU A 62 -6.81 30.43 30.83
C LEU A 62 -5.71 31.02 29.94
N LEU A 63 -5.00 30.16 29.22
CA LEU A 63 -3.85 30.53 28.39
C LEU A 63 -4.29 31.19 27.08
N ASN A 64 -3.44 32.11 26.59
CA ASN A 64 -3.62 32.87 25.35
C ASN A 64 -2.30 33.55 24.94
N SER A 65 -2.24 34.11 23.73
CA SER A 65 -1.04 34.73 23.16
C SER A 65 -0.53 35.98 23.88
N SER A 66 -1.34 36.62 24.73
CA SER A 66 -0.95 37.82 25.49
C SER A 66 -0.48 37.53 26.93
N LEU A 67 -0.57 36.27 27.37
CA LEU A 67 -0.22 35.84 28.71
C LEU A 67 1.09 35.04 28.71
N ASN A 68 2.12 35.58 29.35
CA ASN A 68 3.35 34.85 29.60
C ASN A 68 3.25 34.06 30.91
N ILE A 69 3.75 32.83 30.88
CA ILE A 69 3.79 31.95 32.04
C ILE A 69 5.25 31.60 32.34
N ARG A 70 5.69 31.78 33.58
CA ARG A 70 7.06 31.47 34.04
C ARG A 70 7.07 30.62 35.30
N GLY A 71 8.07 29.75 35.45
CA GLY A 71 8.23 28.88 36.60
C GLY A 71 7.91 27.42 36.32
N ASN A 72 7.89 26.59 37.36
CA ASN A 72 7.66 25.15 37.27
C ASN A 72 6.16 24.85 37.38
N ILE A 73 5.45 24.95 36.25
CA ILE A 73 3.98 24.90 36.19
C ILE A 73 3.56 23.71 35.35
N ARG A 74 2.41 23.15 35.72
CA ARG A 74 1.74 22.09 34.97
C ARG A 74 0.32 22.50 34.64
N LEU A 75 -0.20 21.99 33.54
CA LEU A 75 -1.62 22.11 33.28
C LEU A 75 -2.42 21.32 34.33
N LEU A 76 -3.57 21.86 34.69
CA LEU A 76 -4.54 21.17 35.56
C LEU A 76 -5.05 19.87 34.92
N GLN A 77 -5.07 19.80 33.59
CA GLN A 77 -5.43 18.63 32.80
C GLN A 77 -4.33 18.35 31.78
N ASP A 78 -4.11 17.08 31.47
CA ASP A 78 -3.19 16.63 30.42
C ASP A 78 -3.67 16.97 28.99
N VAL A 79 -4.92 17.43 28.85
CA VAL A 79 -5.51 17.91 27.60
C VAL A 79 -5.45 19.43 27.53
N PHE A 80 -4.71 19.95 26.56
CA PHE A 80 -4.79 21.34 26.16
C PHE A 80 -5.92 21.55 25.15
N THR A 81 -6.93 22.36 25.50
CA THR A 81 -8.04 22.68 24.59
C THR A 81 -7.73 23.93 23.78
N PHE A 82 -7.56 23.76 22.47
CA PHE A 82 -7.30 24.87 21.56
C PHE A 82 -8.53 25.75 21.37
N ARG A 83 -8.35 27.06 21.54
CA ARG A 83 -9.36 28.10 21.31
C ARG A 83 -8.80 29.11 20.32
N PRO A 84 -9.14 29.01 19.02
CA PRO A 84 -8.47 29.78 17.97
C PRO A 84 -8.39 31.28 18.25
N ASN A 85 -9.46 31.88 18.78
CA ASN A 85 -9.55 33.30 19.10
C ASN A 85 -8.60 33.80 20.21
N ARG A 86 -7.86 32.91 20.86
CA ARG A 86 -6.88 33.23 21.92
C ARG A 86 -5.44 33.12 21.46
N TRP A 87 -5.23 32.72 20.22
CA TRP A 87 -3.91 32.49 19.65
C TRP A 87 -3.81 33.28 18.36
N ASN A 88 -2.59 33.64 17.98
CA ASN A 88 -2.35 34.47 16.79
C ASN A 88 -2.37 33.60 15.52
N ILE A 89 -3.43 32.82 15.31
CA ILE A 89 -3.59 31.92 14.17
C ILE A 89 -4.86 32.33 13.42
N VAL A 90 -4.70 32.80 12.19
CA VAL A 90 -5.76 33.40 11.38
C VAL A 90 -6.44 32.32 10.53
N GLN A 91 -7.77 32.27 10.58
CA GLN A 91 -8.59 31.30 9.85
C GLN A 91 -9.04 31.84 8.49
N GLY A 92 -9.39 30.93 7.57
CA GLY A 92 -9.85 31.23 6.23
C GLY A 92 -8.72 31.64 5.27
N ASP A 93 -9.10 32.24 4.14
CA ASP A 93 -8.16 32.70 3.13
C ASP A 93 -7.25 33.80 3.69
N VAL A 94 -5.95 33.60 3.56
CA VAL A 94 -4.91 34.50 4.06
C VAL A 94 -3.81 34.66 3.02
N ASP A 95 -2.94 35.65 3.20
CA ASP A 95 -1.74 35.77 2.38
C ASP A 95 -0.63 34.80 2.84
N HIS A 96 0.41 34.66 2.03
CA HIS A 96 1.56 33.80 2.30
C HIS A 96 2.22 34.13 3.66
N ALA A 97 2.41 35.41 3.99
CA ALA A 97 3.07 35.82 5.22
C ALA A 97 2.26 35.39 6.46
N THR A 98 0.94 35.52 6.40
CA THR A 98 0.03 35.08 7.45
C THR A 98 -0.03 33.55 7.54
N ALA A 99 -0.05 32.84 6.42
CA ALA A 99 0.01 31.37 6.40
C ALA A 99 1.32 30.83 6.99
N LEU A 100 2.46 31.49 6.72
CA LEU A 100 3.75 31.13 7.32
C LEU A 100 3.75 31.39 8.82
N GLN A 101 3.18 32.52 9.25
CA GLN A 101 3.05 32.83 10.67
C GLN A 101 2.11 31.85 11.38
N ASN A 102 1.05 31.36 10.72
CA ASN A 102 0.18 30.30 11.22
C ASN A 102 0.98 29.01 11.47
N THR A 103 1.84 28.60 10.53
CA THR A 103 2.73 27.44 10.66
C THR A 103 3.59 27.55 11.92
N LEU A 104 4.33 28.65 12.04
CA LEU A 104 5.22 28.91 13.18
C LEU A 104 4.45 28.96 14.51
N ASN A 105 3.31 29.65 14.53
CA ASN A 105 2.54 29.82 15.76
C ASN A 105 1.89 28.52 16.25
N LEU A 106 1.42 27.67 15.34
CA LEU A 106 0.80 26.40 15.72
C LEU A 106 1.86 25.42 16.26
N GLU A 107 3.00 25.31 15.59
CA GLU A 107 4.11 24.47 16.07
C GLU A 107 4.63 24.93 17.44
N GLN A 108 4.88 26.24 17.60
CA GLN A 108 5.29 26.80 18.89
C GLN A 108 4.26 26.54 19.99
N LEU A 109 2.98 26.58 19.64
CA LEU A 109 1.90 26.30 20.58
C LEU A 109 1.86 24.81 20.99
N PHE A 110 2.17 23.87 20.11
CA PHE A 110 2.33 22.45 20.48
C PHE A 110 3.49 22.28 21.47
N LEU A 111 4.64 22.88 21.18
CA LEU A 111 5.81 22.83 22.06
C LEU A 111 5.53 23.49 23.42
N TYR A 112 4.83 24.62 23.41
CA TYR A 112 4.42 25.31 24.63
C TYR A 112 3.45 24.50 25.48
N ALA A 113 2.39 23.95 24.88
CA ALA A 113 1.43 23.10 25.58
C ALA A 113 2.11 21.85 26.17
N LYS A 114 2.98 21.18 25.39
CA LYS A 114 3.78 20.05 25.87
C LYS A 114 4.70 20.45 27.03
N GLY A 115 5.36 21.61 26.93
CA GLY A 115 6.23 22.15 27.99
C GLY A 115 5.50 22.37 29.32
N LEU A 116 4.18 22.60 29.27
CA LEU A 116 3.31 22.68 30.45
C LEU A 116 2.72 21.33 30.89
N GLY A 117 3.15 20.21 30.28
CA GLY A 117 2.70 18.86 30.63
C GLY A 117 1.45 18.38 29.89
N ALA A 118 1.05 19.03 28.79
CA ALA A 118 0.00 18.48 27.92
C ALA A 118 0.51 17.24 27.17
N HIS A 119 -0.28 16.17 27.18
CA HIS A 119 -0.09 15.00 26.34
C HIS A 119 -1.05 14.97 25.14
N THR A 120 -2.16 15.70 25.23
CA THR A 120 -3.12 15.82 24.11
C THR A 120 -3.40 17.29 23.82
N PHE A 121 -3.33 17.66 22.54
CA PHE A 121 -3.77 18.94 22.02
C PHE A 121 -5.08 18.76 21.26
N ALA A 122 -6.17 19.30 21.80
CA ALA A 122 -7.51 19.08 21.28
C ALA A 122 -8.02 20.30 20.47
N MET A 123 -8.33 20.07 19.20
CA MET A 123 -8.91 21.03 18.26
C MET A 123 -10.34 20.63 17.92
N LYS A 124 -11.26 21.61 17.89
CA LYS A 124 -12.68 21.39 17.57
C LYS A 124 -13.01 21.96 16.19
N LYS A 125 -13.57 23.17 16.13
CA LYS A 125 -13.84 23.86 14.87
C LYS A 125 -12.67 24.80 14.57
N PHE A 126 -12.02 24.57 13.44
CA PHE A 126 -10.87 25.37 13.01
C PHE A 126 -10.63 25.14 11.51
N ASP A 127 -10.37 26.20 10.74
CA ASP A 127 -10.04 26.09 9.31
C ASP A 127 -9.02 27.19 8.94
N ALA A 128 -7.79 26.81 8.61
CA ALA A 128 -6.72 27.76 8.29
C ALA A 128 -5.71 27.21 7.29
N TYR A 129 -5.05 28.12 6.57
CA TYR A 129 -3.92 27.83 5.71
C TYR A 129 -2.58 27.90 6.45
N PHE A 130 -1.67 27.03 6.02
CA PHE A 130 -0.32 26.86 6.55
C PHE A 130 0.68 26.79 5.40
N GLU A 131 1.67 27.68 5.41
CA GLU A 131 2.73 27.70 4.41
C GLU A 131 3.95 26.91 4.89
N VAL A 132 4.42 25.98 4.05
CA VAL A 132 5.39 24.93 4.42
C VAL A 132 6.49 24.71 3.36
N ALA A 133 6.56 25.57 2.35
CA ALA A 133 7.60 25.53 1.30
C ALA A 133 8.69 26.59 1.50
N THR A 134 8.54 27.48 2.48
CA THR A 134 9.55 28.49 2.82
C THR A 134 10.62 27.91 3.74
N VAL A 135 11.89 28.11 3.40
CA VAL A 135 13.02 27.80 4.30
C VAL A 135 13.04 28.78 5.46
N THR A 136 12.86 28.28 6.69
CA THR A 136 12.80 29.11 7.91
C THR A 136 14.12 29.17 8.68
N SER A 137 15.08 28.31 8.36
CA SER A 137 16.41 28.34 8.99
C SER A 137 17.08 29.72 8.82
N THR A 138 17.84 30.15 9.82
CA THR A 138 18.59 31.42 9.79
C THR A 138 20.11 31.23 9.70
N THR A 139 20.59 29.99 9.56
CA THR A 139 22.02 29.67 9.44
C THR A 139 22.55 29.88 8.01
N SER A 140 23.86 29.91 7.80
CA SER A 140 24.46 29.90 6.45
C SER A 140 24.31 28.52 5.78
N ASN A 141 24.23 28.48 4.44
CA ASN A 141 24.01 27.26 3.62
C ASN A 141 22.69 26.53 3.89
N GLN A 142 21.58 27.25 3.73
CA GLN A 142 20.26 26.71 4.03
C GLN A 142 19.82 25.75 2.93
N ASN A 143 19.56 24.50 3.32
CA ASN A 143 18.90 23.52 2.48
C ASN A 143 17.44 23.42 2.92
N PHE A 144 16.53 23.26 1.95
CA PHE A 144 15.14 22.94 2.23
C PHE A 144 15.03 21.48 2.69
N TYR A 145 14.41 21.28 3.85
CA TYR A 145 14.11 19.94 4.37
C TYR A 145 12.61 19.88 4.71
N PRO A 146 11.81 19.07 4.01
CA PRO A 146 10.35 19.12 4.13
C PRO A 146 9.88 18.89 5.57
N GLN A 147 10.53 17.97 6.28
CA GLN A 147 10.22 17.65 7.67
C GLN A 147 10.59 18.79 8.64
N LYS A 148 11.49 19.70 8.28
CA LYS A 148 11.89 20.85 9.12
C LYS A 148 10.98 22.05 8.94
N GLU A 149 10.39 22.22 7.76
CA GLU A 149 9.51 23.36 7.44
C GLU A 149 8.02 23.05 7.67
N ALA A 150 7.67 21.79 7.97
CA ALA A 150 6.33 21.36 8.36
C ALA A 150 5.97 21.80 9.79
N ILE A 151 4.70 21.67 10.15
CA ILE A 151 4.28 21.78 11.56
C ILE A 151 4.66 20.48 12.27
N ASN A 152 5.68 20.51 13.13
CA ASN A 152 6.18 19.31 13.79
C ASN A 152 5.33 18.87 14.98
N ILE A 153 5.00 17.57 15.01
CA ILE A 153 4.39 16.90 16.15
C ILE A 153 5.51 16.43 17.10
N PRO A 154 5.56 16.89 18.37
CA PRO A 154 6.61 16.45 19.30
C PRO A 154 6.38 15.01 19.80
N SER A 155 7.38 14.39 20.45
CA SER A 155 7.21 13.07 21.11
C SER A 155 6.12 13.07 22.20
N ASP A 156 5.60 11.91 22.59
CA ASP A 156 4.66 11.73 23.71
C ASP A 156 3.44 12.66 23.64
N PHE A 157 2.95 12.89 22.41
CA PHE A 157 1.97 13.93 22.11
C PHE A 157 0.92 13.43 21.12
N THR A 158 -0.35 13.73 21.43
CA THR A 158 -1.48 13.45 20.53
C THR A 158 -2.11 14.74 20.05
N LEU A 159 -2.08 14.99 18.74
CA LEU A 159 -2.95 15.97 18.10
C LEU A 159 -4.33 15.34 17.88
N LYS A 160 -5.34 15.80 18.60
CA LYS A 160 -6.73 15.32 18.49
C LYS A 160 -7.60 16.37 17.85
N MET A 161 -8.10 16.08 16.66
CA MET A 161 -8.92 16.97 15.85
C MET A 161 -10.34 16.41 15.73
N SER A 162 -11.32 17.29 15.56
CA SER A 162 -12.67 16.87 15.14
C SER A 162 -12.81 16.98 13.63
N ASP A 163 -13.85 16.40 13.05
CA ASP A 163 -14.15 16.48 11.61
C ASP A 163 -14.36 17.92 11.10
N ASN A 164 -14.57 18.87 12.02
CA ASN A 164 -14.67 20.31 11.71
C ASN A 164 -13.32 21.06 11.87
N THR A 165 -12.22 20.34 12.06
CA THR A 165 -10.85 20.89 12.00
C THR A 165 -10.26 20.58 10.63
N ILE A 166 -9.92 21.62 9.89
CA ILE A 166 -9.30 21.55 8.57
C ILE A 166 -7.96 22.28 8.63
N LEU A 167 -6.87 21.57 8.38
CA LEU A 167 -5.55 22.16 8.19
C LEU A 167 -5.26 22.16 6.70
N ARG A 168 -5.12 23.35 6.10
CA ARG A 168 -4.93 23.51 4.65
C ARG A 168 -3.48 23.83 4.33
N THR A 169 -2.91 23.16 3.34
CA THR A 169 -1.64 23.60 2.77
C THR A 169 -1.86 24.87 1.94
N PHE A 170 -1.04 25.89 2.17
CA PHE A 170 -1.03 27.11 1.38
C PHE A 170 -0.50 26.80 -0.03
N PRO A 171 -1.08 27.36 -1.11
CA PRO A 171 -0.63 27.08 -2.47
C PRO A 171 0.86 27.40 -2.68
N THR A 172 1.58 26.39 -3.13
CA THR A 172 3.01 26.45 -3.42
C THR A 172 3.26 26.43 -4.93
N GLU A 173 4.48 26.75 -5.37
CA GLU A 173 4.83 26.80 -6.79
C GLU A 173 6.11 26.01 -7.08
N GLY A 174 6.19 25.41 -8.27
CA GLY A 174 7.42 24.80 -8.80
C GLY A 174 7.80 23.45 -8.17
N HIS A 175 9.08 23.08 -8.23
CA HIS A 175 9.60 21.75 -7.86
C HIS A 175 9.70 21.45 -6.35
N ILE A 176 9.04 22.22 -5.49
CA ILE A 176 9.17 22.05 -4.03
C ILE A 176 8.39 20.80 -3.59
N SER A 177 9.07 19.90 -2.88
CA SER A 177 8.50 18.69 -2.27
C SER A 177 8.26 18.90 -0.76
N ALA A 178 7.16 19.50 -0.33
CA ALA A 178 6.95 19.89 1.08
C ALA A 178 6.17 18.84 1.92
N ALA A 179 5.93 19.13 3.20
CA ALA A 179 5.03 18.40 4.07
C ALA A 179 4.20 19.36 4.95
N LEU A 180 2.88 19.13 5.11
CA LEU A 180 2.04 19.96 5.99
C LEU A 180 2.34 19.70 7.48
N LEU A 181 2.29 18.43 7.90
CA LEU A 181 2.67 17.98 9.23
C LEU A 181 3.85 17.01 9.16
N ALA A 182 4.67 16.96 10.21
CA ALA A 182 5.76 15.99 10.28
C ALA A 182 5.93 15.35 11.67
N PHE A 183 6.30 14.07 11.66
CA PHE A 183 6.94 13.37 12.78
C PHE A 183 8.42 13.25 12.46
N ASP A 184 9.23 14.20 12.91
CA ASP A 184 10.66 14.26 12.62
C ASP A 184 11.50 13.77 13.82
N ASN A 185 11.95 12.52 13.76
CA ASN A 185 12.75 11.88 14.82
C ASN A 185 12.09 12.00 16.22
N VAL A 186 10.80 11.68 16.27
CA VAL A 186 9.98 11.69 17.49
C VAL A 186 9.41 10.31 17.76
N GLU A 187 8.92 10.10 18.98
CA GLU A 187 8.36 8.82 19.40
C GLU A 187 7.08 8.93 20.21
N ASN A 188 6.25 7.89 20.17
CA ASN A 188 5.01 7.75 20.95
C ASN A 188 4.01 8.89 20.69
N SER A 189 3.81 9.23 19.42
CA SER A 189 2.98 10.37 19.03
C SER A 189 1.88 9.99 18.05
N ALA A 190 0.81 10.77 18.05
CA ALA A 190 -0.36 10.45 17.24
C ALA A 190 -1.05 11.69 16.66
N ILE A 191 -1.70 11.49 15.52
CA ILE A 191 -2.74 12.39 14.99
C ILE A 191 -4.05 11.59 14.94
N LYS A 192 -5.11 12.17 15.51
CA LYS A 192 -6.44 11.53 15.58
C LYS A 192 -7.52 12.47 15.06
N GLY A 193 -8.28 12.03 14.06
CA GLY A 193 -9.38 12.81 13.47
C GLY A 193 -8.94 13.97 12.58
N GLY A 194 -9.92 14.72 12.06
CA GLY A 194 -9.70 15.95 11.30
C GLY A 194 -9.40 15.74 9.82
N VAL A 195 -9.32 16.87 9.10
CA VAL A 195 -9.07 16.91 7.66
C VAL A 195 -7.75 17.63 7.38
N LEU A 196 -6.84 16.95 6.70
CA LEU A 196 -5.65 17.54 6.11
C LEU A 196 -5.93 17.75 4.62
N TYR A 197 -5.85 18.99 4.19
CA TYR A 197 -6.32 19.41 2.87
C TYR A 197 -5.16 20.03 2.09
N GLY A 198 -4.73 19.36 1.03
CA GLY A 198 -3.60 19.83 0.21
C GLY A 198 -4.00 20.84 -0.86
N GLU A 199 -3.01 21.31 -1.61
CA GLU A 199 -3.21 22.35 -2.63
C GLU A 199 -3.37 21.79 -4.05
N ARG A 200 -3.66 20.50 -4.23
CA ARG A 200 -3.61 19.80 -5.54
C ARG A 200 -4.15 20.60 -6.73
N ASP A 201 -5.36 21.15 -6.61
CA ASP A 201 -6.06 21.80 -7.72
C ASP A 201 -5.83 23.32 -7.80
N ILE A 202 -5.09 23.88 -6.86
CA ILE A 202 -4.77 25.32 -6.77
C ILE A 202 -3.26 25.59 -6.82
N ARG A 203 -2.44 24.54 -6.93
CA ARG A 203 -1.00 24.60 -7.14
C ARG A 203 -0.66 25.02 -8.56
N THR A 204 0.40 25.81 -8.72
CA THR A 204 1.06 26.02 -10.00
C THR A 204 2.16 24.98 -10.20
N TYR A 205 1.90 23.97 -11.03
CA TYR A 205 2.87 22.93 -11.36
C TYR A 205 3.91 23.41 -12.39
N SER A 206 5.14 22.91 -12.29
CA SER A 206 6.24 23.22 -13.19
C SER A 206 5.90 22.76 -14.62
N PRO A 207 5.95 23.66 -15.62
CA PRO A 207 5.75 23.26 -17.00
C PRO A 207 6.95 22.46 -17.50
N ASN A 208 6.70 21.26 -18.05
CA ASN A 208 7.71 20.34 -18.61
C ASN A 208 8.62 19.64 -17.58
N ASP A 209 8.15 19.38 -16.36
CA ASP A 209 8.89 18.46 -15.46
C ASP A 209 8.72 17.02 -15.96
N ASP A 210 9.80 16.45 -16.53
CA ASP A 210 9.86 15.07 -16.99
C ASP A 210 9.58 14.05 -15.85
N ASN A 211 9.72 14.47 -14.58
CA ASN A 211 9.55 13.58 -13.43
C ASN A 211 8.24 13.79 -12.65
N ALA A 212 7.45 14.85 -12.89
CA ALA A 212 6.12 15.12 -12.29
C ALA A 212 5.92 14.80 -10.78
N GLU A 213 7.01 14.72 -10.01
CA GLU A 213 7.10 14.24 -8.61
C GLU A 213 7.10 15.37 -7.58
N GLU A 214 6.87 16.61 -8.03
CA GLU A 214 6.69 17.77 -7.18
C GLU A 214 5.36 17.75 -6.42
N GLY A 215 5.27 18.53 -5.35
CA GLY A 215 4.05 18.67 -4.55
C GLY A 215 4.29 18.59 -3.05
N THR A 216 3.22 18.55 -2.28
CA THR A 216 3.23 18.49 -0.83
C THR A 216 2.59 17.20 -0.37
N TYR A 217 3.26 16.48 0.54
CA TYR A 217 2.63 15.46 1.35
C TYR A 217 1.85 16.10 2.50
N LEU A 218 0.77 15.47 2.96
CA LEU A 218 0.00 15.99 4.09
C LEU A 218 0.64 15.59 5.43
N VAL A 219 1.25 14.41 5.51
CA VAL A 219 2.06 13.99 6.65
C VAL A 219 3.36 13.35 6.16
N MET A 220 4.48 13.72 6.78
CA MET A 220 5.74 13.00 6.65
C MET A 220 6.11 12.34 7.98
N ILE A 221 6.46 11.04 7.95
CA ILE A 221 7.01 10.31 9.09
C ILE A 221 8.46 10.00 8.76
N LYS A 222 9.39 10.68 9.43
CA LYS A 222 10.83 10.56 9.20
C LYS A 222 11.56 10.15 10.46
N ALA A 223 12.05 8.92 10.47
CA ALA A 223 12.62 8.26 11.65
C ALA A 223 11.70 8.33 12.89
N GLY A 224 10.39 8.27 12.67
CA GLY A 224 9.39 8.25 13.74
C GLY A 224 9.28 6.88 14.39
N LYS A 225 9.00 6.82 15.70
CA LYS A 225 8.84 5.54 16.42
C LYS A 225 7.51 5.47 17.16
N ASN A 226 6.78 4.37 17.02
CA ASN A 226 5.45 4.23 17.64
C ASN A 226 4.51 5.39 17.25
N VAL A 227 4.37 5.64 15.95
CA VAL A 227 3.53 6.72 15.41
C VAL A 227 2.16 6.17 15.02
N THR A 228 1.10 6.89 15.38
CA THR A 228 -0.28 6.51 15.00
C THR A 228 -1.00 7.62 14.24
N LEU A 229 -1.57 7.29 13.09
CA LEU A 229 -2.55 8.09 12.36
C LEU A 229 -3.90 7.37 12.44
N ASP A 230 -4.91 7.99 13.04
CA ASP A 230 -6.20 7.34 13.31
C ASP A 230 -7.40 8.23 12.96
N GLY A 231 -8.24 7.81 12.01
CA GLY A 231 -9.45 8.56 11.68
C GLY A 231 -9.21 9.87 10.93
N VAL A 232 -8.06 10.02 10.26
CA VAL A 232 -7.68 11.25 9.56
C VAL A 232 -8.16 11.21 8.11
N THR A 233 -8.68 12.32 7.60
CA THR A 233 -8.95 12.49 6.17
C THR A 233 -7.79 13.21 5.49
N PHE A 234 -7.16 12.56 4.52
CA PHE A 234 -6.08 13.07 3.68
C PHE A 234 -6.63 13.35 2.28
N THR A 235 -6.86 14.61 1.96
CA THR A 235 -7.45 14.97 0.66
C THR A 235 -6.66 16.03 -0.09
N LYS A 236 -6.68 15.94 -1.42
CA LYS A 236 -6.05 16.93 -2.32
C LYS A 236 -4.55 17.15 -2.06
N GLY A 237 -3.81 16.16 -1.56
CA GLY A 237 -2.36 16.21 -1.51
C GLY A 237 -1.78 16.37 -2.92
N SER A 238 -0.97 17.41 -3.16
CA SER A 238 -0.41 17.70 -4.49
C SER A 238 0.77 16.78 -4.84
N LYS A 239 1.37 16.12 -3.85
CA LYS A 239 2.22 14.93 -4.05
C LYS A 239 1.51 13.68 -3.57
N GLY A 240 1.09 13.69 -2.31
CA GLY A 240 0.30 12.60 -1.74
C GLY A 240 -0.22 12.84 -0.34
N GLY A 241 -0.78 11.79 0.26
CA GLY A 241 -1.26 11.83 1.64
C GLY A 241 -0.12 11.71 2.65
N VAL A 242 0.53 10.55 2.68
CA VAL A 242 1.54 10.22 3.69
C VAL A 242 2.84 9.73 3.03
N ASP A 243 3.99 10.15 3.57
CA ASP A 243 5.32 9.65 3.21
C ASP A 243 6.02 9.08 4.46
N ILE A 244 6.50 7.84 4.35
CA ILE A 244 7.25 7.15 5.40
C ILE A 244 8.68 6.88 4.91
N ASN A 245 9.66 7.44 5.63
CA ASN A 245 11.08 7.25 5.37
C ASN A 245 11.94 7.35 6.64
N SER A 246 13.25 7.17 6.50
CA SER A 246 14.21 7.08 7.61
C SER A 246 15.36 8.08 7.45
N TYR A 247 16.22 8.18 8.47
CA TYR A 247 17.48 8.93 8.37
C TYR A 247 18.65 7.99 8.06
N GLY A 248 19.48 8.40 7.08
CA GLY A 248 20.65 7.62 6.64
C GLY A 248 20.27 6.46 5.73
N PHE A 249 21.29 5.70 5.30
CA PHE A 249 21.12 4.49 4.50
C PHE A 249 21.25 3.26 5.38
N TYR A 250 20.54 2.18 5.05
CA TYR A 250 20.44 0.97 5.87
C TYR A 250 21.80 0.37 6.28
N PHE A 251 22.80 0.41 5.39
CA PHE A 251 24.14 -0.13 5.67
C PHE A 251 25.04 0.79 6.51
N ASN A 252 24.62 2.03 6.81
CA ASN A 252 25.42 2.96 7.60
C ASN A 252 25.18 2.77 9.11
N SER A 253 26.22 2.98 9.92
CA SER A 253 26.15 2.85 11.39
C SER A 253 25.26 3.90 12.06
N ASN A 254 24.97 5.01 11.38
CA ASN A 254 24.10 6.08 11.86
C ASN A 254 22.68 6.02 11.27
N TYR A 255 22.31 4.90 10.63
CA TYR A 255 20.94 4.67 10.18
C TYR A 255 19.96 4.72 11.35
N ASN A 256 18.90 5.51 11.21
CA ASN A 256 17.83 5.65 12.19
C ASN A 256 16.49 5.35 11.50
N PRO A 257 16.00 4.10 11.61
CA PRO A 257 14.79 3.66 10.92
C PRO A 257 13.54 4.29 11.53
N THR A 258 12.54 4.54 10.68
CA THR A 258 11.15 4.59 11.14
C THR A 258 10.70 3.20 11.60
N ASP A 259 10.06 3.11 12.76
CA ASP A 259 9.74 1.83 13.40
C ASP A 259 8.41 1.89 14.17
N GLY A 260 7.48 0.99 13.87
CA GLY A 260 6.21 0.94 14.58
C GLY A 260 5.28 2.06 14.15
N VAL A 261 4.78 2.01 12.91
CA VAL A 261 3.78 2.96 12.41
C VAL A 261 2.44 2.26 12.25
N THR A 262 1.37 2.88 12.76
CA THR A 262 -0.01 2.41 12.53
C THR A 262 -0.81 3.51 11.83
N ILE A 263 -1.37 3.20 10.67
CA ILE A 263 -2.30 4.06 9.93
C ILE A 263 -3.63 3.33 9.85
N GLN A 264 -4.65 3.86 10.52
CA GLN A 264 -5.93 3.18 10.63
C GLN A 264 -7.16 4.08 10.55
N ASN A 265 -8.26 3.53 10.04
CA ASN A 265 -9.54 4.22 9.96
C ASN A 265 -9.46 5.57 9.19
N CYS A 266 -8.43 5.76 8.37
CA CYS A 266 -8.21 6.99 7.61
C CYS A 266 -8.88 6.92 6.24
N THR A 267 -9.13 8.08 5.66
CA THR A 267 -9.60 8.23 4.29
C THR A 267 -8.55 8.97 3.48
N PHE A 268 -8.12 8.39 2.36
CA PHE A 268 -7.23 9.01 1.40
C PHE A 268 -8.02 9.28 0.12
N ASP A 269 -8.29 10.55 -0.17
CA ASP A 269 -9.20 10.93 -1.25
C ASP A 269 -8.57 11.94 -2.20
N GLU A 270 -8.62 11.64 -3.49
CA GLU A 270 -8.19 12.55 -4.57
C GLU A 270 -6.77 13.11 -4.41
N ASN A 271 -5.84 12.31 -3.85
CA ASN A 271 -4.42 12.66 -3.80
C ASN A 271 -3.78 12.56 -5.20
N ARG A 272 -2.86 13.47 -5.53
CA ARG A 272 -2.36 13.65 -6.91
C ARG A 272 -1.51 12.50 -7.42
N ALA A 273 -0.38 12.15 -6.81
CA ALA A 273 0.50 11.13 -7.39
C ALA A 273 0.38 9.78 -6.68
N ILE A 274 0.17 9.82 -5.36
CA ILE A 274 0.15 8.65 -4.50
C ILE A 274 -0.66 8.96 -3.23
N ALA A 275 -1.28 7.97 -2.59
CA ALA A 275 -1.93 8.19 -1.29
C ALA A 275 -0.95 7.94 -0.12
N LEU A 276 -0.20 6.83 -0.14
CA LEU A 276 0.79 6.46 0.87
C LEU A 276 2.07 5.92 0.24
N ALA A 277 3.20 6.59 0.49
CA ALA A 277 4.54 6.15 0.09
C ALA A 277 5.28 5.54 1.28
N ILE A 278 5.92 4.38 1.08
CA ILE A 278 6.78 3.72 2.07
C ILE A 278 8.12 3.41 1.38
N THR A 279 9.10 4.28 1.61
CA THR A 279 10.43 4.12 0.99
C THR A 279 11.45 3.53 1.96
N ASP A 280 11.22 3.61 3.27
CA ASP A 280 12.10 3.06 4.29
C ASP A 280 11.35 2.88 5.63
N GLY A 281 11.63 1.83 6.39
CA GLY A 281 11.11 1.63 7.74
C GLY A 281 10.70 0.19 8.03
N ARG A 282 10.27 -0.07 9.27
CA ARG A 282 9.83 -1.40 9.68
C ARG A 282 8.66 -1.40 10.63
N ASN A 283 7.98 -2.55 10.72
CA ASN A 283 6.83 -2.76 11.60
C ASN A 283 5.72 -1.73 11.31
N ILE A 284 5.22 -1.72 10.08
CA ILE A 284 4.23 -0.76 9.60
C ILE A 284 2.90 -1.49 9.38
N THR A 285 1.82 -0.98 9.95
CA THR A 285 0.46 -1.51 9.76
C THR A 285 -0.43 -0.44 9.14
N VAL A 286 -1.04 -0.77 8.01
CA VAL A 286 -2.01 0.06 7.28
C VAL A 286 -3.32 -0.72 7.25
N GLN A 287 -4.29 -0.31 8.08
CA GLN A 287 -5.51 -1.11 8.27
C GLN A 287 -6.82 -0.33 8.31
N ASN A 288 -7.90 -0.93 7.80
CA ASN A 288 -9.25 -0.34 7.85
C ASN A 288 -9.32 1.07 7.24
N ASN A 289 -8.52 1.36 6.21
CA ASN A 289 -8.53 2.66 5.52
C ASN A 289 -9.31 2.58 4.21
N SER A 290 -9.77 3.73 3.72
CA SER A 290 -10.31 3.89 2.37
C SER A 290 -9.35 4.68 1.49
N PHE A 291 -9.09 4.17 0.29
CA PHE A 291 -8.28 4.82 -0.75
C PHE A 291 -9.14 5.09 -1.98
N GLU A 292 -9.33 6.35 -2.33
CA GLU A 292 -10.32 6.79 -3.30
C GLU A 292 -9.68 7.75 -4.32
N ASN A 293 -9.86 7.45 -5.61
CA ASN A 293 -9.52 8.35 -6.72
C ASN A 293 -8.05 8.80 -6.74
N THR A 294 -7.14 7.94 -6.28
CA THR A 294 -5.71 8.25 -6.28
C THR A 294 -5.23 8.47 -7.71
N ALA A 295 -4.58 9.61 -7.95
CA ALA A 295 -4.01 9.98 -9.24
C ALA A 295 -4.95 10.13 -10.43
N GLN A 296 -6.25 10.25 -10.17
CA GLN A 296 -7.22 10.56 -11.22
C GLN A 296 -7.06 12.01 -11.70
N PRO A 297 -6.79 12.30 -12.99
CA PRO A 297 -6.55 13.67 -13.45
C PRO A 297 -7.77 14.58 -13.20
N THR A 298 -7.51 15.86 -12.96
CA THR A 298 -8.52 16.94 -12.84
C THR A 298 -8.28 17.99 -13.92
N SER A 299 -9.09 19.05 -13.95
CA SER A 299 -8.83 20.18 -14.87
C SER A 299 -7.51 20.90 -14.60
N ASN A 300 -6.97 20.79 -13.38
CA ASN A 300 -5.81 21.54 -12.90
C ASN A 300 -4.66 20.64 -12.44
N SER A 301 -4.79 19.32 -12.61
CA SER A 301 -3.83 18.32 -12.14
C SER A 301 -3.78 17.13 -13.09
N ASP A 302 -2.59 16.74 -13.51
CA ASP A 302 -2.32 15.58 -14.38
C ASP A 302 -2.39 14.21 -13.65
N GLY A 303 -2.44 14.20 -12.31
CA GLY A 303 -2.35 12.98 -11.51
C GLY A 303 -0.93 12.42 -11.31
N GLY A 304 0.14 13.15 -11.64
CA GLY A 304 1.53 12.71 -11.42
C GLY A 304 1.92 11.40 -12.14
N VAL A 305 3.05 10.79 -11.77
CA VAL A 305 3.62 9.62 -12.49
C VAL A 305 3.40 8.25 -11.83
N VAL A 306 3.20 8.19 -10.50
CA VAL A 306 3.18 6.91 -9.75
C VAL A 306 1.83 6.20 -9.85
N GLY A 307 0.77 6.82 -9.37
CA GLY A 307 -0.62 6.42 -9.54
C GLY A 307 -1.12 5.20 -8.77
N TYR A 308 -0.34 4.67 -7.83
CA TYR A 308 -0.78 3.65 -6.88
C TYR A 308 -1.36 4.27 -5.61
N ALA A 309 -2.31 3.60 -4.96
CA ALA A 309 -2.77 4.02 -3.64
C ALA A 309 -1.65 3.84 -2.60
N ILE A 310 -1.02 2.66 -2.56
CA ILE A 310 0.15 2.39 -1.72
C ILE A 310 1.32 1.96 -2.58
N ASP A 311 2.46 2.60 -2.39
CA ASP A 311 3.73 2.23 -3.04
C ASP A 311 4.81 1.95 -1.99
N ILE A 312 5.34 0.73 -2.02
CA ILE A 312 6.49 0.31 -1.22
C ILE A 312 7.71 0.27 -2.14
N GLU A 313 8.52 1.32 -2.09
CA GLU A 313 9.63 1.54 -3.03
C GLU A 313 10.95 1.90 -2.33
N PRO A 314 11.56 0.96 -1.58
CA PRO A 314 12.92 1.16 -1.11
C PRO A 314 13.92 1.07 -2.27
N ILE A 315 14.88 2.00 -2.27
CA ILE A 315 15.99 1.99 -3.23
C ILE A 315 16.97 0.87 -2.90
N ARG A 316 17.28 0.05 -3.93
CA ARG A 316 18.30 -0.99 -3.90
C ARG A 316 19.08 -1.06 -5.21
N THR A 317 20.34 -1.47 -5.15
CA THR A 317 21.19 -1.69 -6.33
C THR A 317 21.98 -2.97 -6.19
N ARG A 318 22.54 -3.51 -7.28
CA ARG A 318 23.51 -4.61 -7.21
C ARG A 318 24.92 -4.07 -7.32
N ASP A 319 25.83 -4.53 -6.47
CA ASP A 319 27.25 -4.22 -6.59
C ASP A 319 27.81 -4.84 -7.88
N ASN A 320 28.46 -4.02 -8.71
CA ASN A 320 28.94 -4.45 -10.03
C ASN A 320 30.16 -5.38 -9.97
N VAL A 321 30.82 -5.51 -8.81
CA VAL A 321 32.02 -6.34 -8.60
C VAL A 321 31.66 -7.65 -7.90
N THR A 322 30.93 -7.58 -6.78
CA THR A 322 30.58 -8.77 -5.99
C THR A 322 29.28 -9.42 -6.45
N GLY A 323 28.40 -8.66 -7.09
CA GLY A 323 27.05 -9.10 -7.43
C GLY A 323 26.09 -9.10 -6.25
N GLU A 324 26.47 -8.63 -5.06
CA GLU A 324 25.59 -8.58 -3.88
C GLU A 324 24.59 -7.41 -3.96
N ILE A 325 23.45 -7.53 -3.27
CA ILE A 325 22.48 -6.44 -3.18
C ILE A 325 22.92 -5.43 -2.11
N ILE A 326 22.96 -4.15 -2.50
CA ILE A 326 23.11 -3.01 -1.61
C ILE A 326 21.72 -2.41 -1.37
N TRP A 327 21.27 -2.50 -0.13
CA TRP A 327 20.04 -1.88 0.34
C TRP A 327 20.34 -0.45 0.80
N TRP A 328 20.01 0.55 -0.02
CA TRP A 328 20.14 1.96 0.38
C TRP A 328 19.04 2.30 1.38
N GLN A 329 17.83 1.85 1.06
CA GLN A 329 16.70 1.86 1.95
C GLN A 329 16.22 0.42 2.16
N TYR A 330 15.53 0.18 3.27
CA TYR A 330 15.03 -1.14 3.61
C TYR A 330 13.62 -1.05 4.20
N VAL A 331 12.71 -1.85 3.65
CA VAL A 331 11.33 -1.97 4.15
C VAL A 331 11.09 -3.41 4.59
N GLU A 332 10.64 -3.58 5.82
CA GLU A 332 10.42 -4.89 6.42
C GLU A 332 9.20 -4.92 7.35
N ASN A 333 8.48 -6.06 7.39
CA ASN A 333 7.33 -6.28 8.28
C ASN A 333 6.24 -5.22 8.06
N VAL A 334 5.65 -5.21 6.87
CA VAL A 334 4.53 -4.33 6.54
C VAL A 334 3.26 -5.16 6.37
N ILE A 335 2.18 -4.75 7.04
CA ILE A 335 0.86 -5.35 6.92
C ILE A 335 -0.10 -4.31 6.34
N ILE A 336 -0.68 -4.61 5.18
CA ILE A 336 -1.74 -3.84 4.53
C ILE A 336 -3.01 -4.70 4.59
N GLN A 337 -3.92 -4.38 5.51
CA GLN A 337 -5.08 -5.24 5.76
C GLN A 337 -6.44 -4.56 5.90
N ASN A 338 -7.51 -5.22 5.48
CA ASN A 338 -8.88 -4.74 5.65
C ASN A 338 -9.13 -3.34 5.06
N ASN A 339 -8.35 -2.93 4.05
CA ASN A 339 -8.54 -1.65 3.37
C ASN A 339 -9.48 -1.80 2.18
N THR A 340 -10.11 -0.71 1.80
CA THR A 340 -10.86 -0.59 0.54
C THR A 340 -10.12 0.31 -0.43
N GLU A 341 -10.01 -0.10 -1.69
CA GLU A 341 -9.46 0.73 -2.77
C GLU A 341 -10.45 0.86 -3.92
N TYR A 342 -10.64 2.11 -4.36
CA TYR A 342 -11.53 2.47 -5.46
C TYR A 342 -10.85 3.48 -6.40
N ASN A 343 -10.80 3.11 -7.69
CA ASN A 343 -10.47 4.02 -8.79
C ASN A 343 -9.11 4.72 -8.69
N SER A 344 -8.07 4.05 -8.20
CA SER A 344 -6.69 4.52 -8.38
C SER A 344 -6.26 4.37 -9.85
N ARG A 345 -5.47 5.32 -10.38
CA ARG A 345 -5.13 5.35 -11.81
C ARG A 345 -4.32 4.13 -12.26
N GLU A 346 -3.23 3.82 -11.57
CA GLU A 346 -2.30 2.76 -12.00
C GLU A 346 -2.55 1.43 -11.33
N GLY A 347 -2.80 1.42 -10.02
CA GLY A 347 -3.05 0.19 -9.28
C GLY A 347 -3.42 0.47 -7.84
N SER A 348 -3.82 -0.58 -7.12
CA SER A 348 -4.18 -0.48 -5.72
C SER A 348 -2.90 -0.38 -4.90
N PHE A 349 -2.12 -1.46 -4.86
CA PHE A 349 -0.91 -1.56 -4.03
C PHE A 349 0.24 -2.14 -4.83
N THR A 350 1.45 -1.63 -4.62
CA THR A 350 2.65 -2.20 -5.25
C THR A 350 3.78 -2.41 -4.25
N ILE A 351 4.50 -3.52 -4.42
CA ILE A 351 5.72 -3.85 -3.69
C ILE A 351 6.88 -3.85 -4.69
N TYR A 352 7.57 -2.72 -4.83
CA TYR A 352 8.77 -2.70 -5.66
C TYR A 352 9.87 -3.57 -5.05
N ALA A 353 10.12 -3.45 -3.74
CA ALA A 353 11.01 -4.34 -3.00
C ALA A 353 10.68 -4.33 -1.50
N GLY A 354 11.07 -5.37 -0.76
CA GLY A 354 10.87 -5.45 0.68
C GLY A 354 10.88 -6.88 1.21
N ASN A 355 10.97 -7.01 2.53
CA ASN A 355 10.93 -8.29 3.24
C ASN A 355 9.64 -8.41 4.04
N ASN A 356 9.00 -9.59 3.98
CA ASN A 356 7.86 -9.90 4.84
C ASN A 356 6.74 -8.85 4.76
N ILE A 357 6.29 -8.60 3.53
CA ILE A 357 5.18 -7.69 3.22
C ILE A 357 3.92 -8.52 3.02
N GLN A 358 2.85 -8.22 3.74
CA GLN A 358 1.58 -8.92 3.68
C GLN A 358 0.46 -7.96 3.24
N ILE A 359 -0.20 -8.29 2.12
CA ILE A 359 -1.41 -7.64 1.64
C ILE A 359 -2.56 -8.61 1.88
N ASP A 360 -3.38 -8.36 2.91
CA ASP A 360 -4.33 -9.33 3.46
C ASP A 360 -5.76 -8.79 3.60
N ASN A 361 -6.74 -9.53 3.10
CA ASN A 361 -8.17 -9.23 3.32
C ASN A 361 -8.60 -7.82 2.91
N ASN A 362 -8.05 -7.29 1.81
CA ASN A 362 -8.46 -6.01 1.23
C ASN A 362 -9.54 -6.22 0.15
N ASP A 363 -10.38 -5.21 -0.07
CA ASP A 363 -11.33 -5.14 -1.18
C ASP A 363 -10.86 -4.07 -2.18
N VAL A 364 -10.48 -4.51 -3.38
CA VAL A 364 -9.79 -3.67 -4.35
C VAL A 364 -10.37 -3.80 -5.75
N GLN A 365 -10.31 -2.72 -6.52
CA GLN A 365 -10.79 -2.71 -7.91
C GLN A 365 -9.68 -2.76 -8.95
N ASN A 366 -8.47 -2.37 -8.55
CA ASN A 366 -7.33 -2.31 -9.45
C ASN A 366 -6.28 -3.38 -9.11
N THR A 367 -5.15 -3.33 -9.79
CA THR A 367 -4.08 -4.32 -9.69
C THR A 367 -3.31 -4.22 -8.38
N VAL A 368 -2.97 -5.36 -7.80
CA VAL A 368 -1.86 -5.50 -6.85
C VAL A 368 -0.64 -6.05 -7.58
N SER A 369 0.53 -5.41 -7.41
CA SER A 369 1.75 -5.83 -8.10
C SER A 369 2.95 -5.96 -7.19
N TRP A 370 3.93 -6.74 -7.62
CA TRP A 370 5.26 -6.70 -7.03
C TRP A 370 6.37 -6.89 -8.07
N SER A 371 7.57 -6.42 -7.74
CA SER A 371 8.77 -6.59 -8.57
C SER A 371 9.87 -7.38 -7.86
N TYR A 372 10.30 -6.96 -6.67
CA TYR A 372 11.43 -7.58 -5.97
C TYR A 372 11.20 -7.88 -4.48
N PRO A 373 10.04 -8.40 -4.08
CA PRO A 373 9.83 -8.80 -2.70
C PRO A 373 10.43 -10.18 -2.41
N PHE A 374 10.63 -10.46 -1.13
CA PHE A 374 10.89 -11.80 -0.62
C PHE A 374 10.12 -12.03 0.68
N ASN A 375 9.79 -13.29 0.95
CA ASN A 375 8.93 -13.69 2.08
C ASN A 375 7.57 -12.96 2.12
N SER A 376 7.06 -12.52 0.96
CA SER A 376 5.89 -11.62 0.90
C SER A 376 4.65 -12.30 0.35
N LYS A 377 3.48 -11.76 0.69
CA LYS A 377 2.19 -12.43 0.55
C LYS A 377 1.10 -11.50 0.05
N VAL A 378 0.31 -11.96 -0.92
CA VAL A 378 -0.97 -11.36 -1.32
C VAL A 378 -2.06 -12.39 -1.06
N ILE A 379 -2.79 -12.20 0.04
CA ILE A 379 -3.68 -13.23 0.58
C ILE A 379 -5.07 -12.74 0.95
N ASN A 380 -6.07 -13.61 0.79
CA ASN A 380 -7.46 -13.38 1.20
C ASN A 380 -8.12 -12.09 0.63
N ASN A 381 -7.56 -11.48 -0.41
CA ASN A 381 -8.10 -10.23 -0.95
C ASN A 381 -9.26 -10.53 -1.92
N THR A 382 -10.19 -9.58 -2.01
CA THR A 382 -11.25 -9.57 -3.03
C THR A 382 -10.90 -8.56 -4.10
N PHE A 383 -10.78 -9.03 -5.34
CA PHE A 383 -10.55 -8.20 -6.52
C PHE A 383 -11.82 -8.15 -7.35
N THR A 384 -12.34 -6.95 -7.61
CA THR A 384 -13.53 -6.74 -8.44
C THR A 384 -13.25 -5.75 -9.54
N ALA A 385 -13.05 -6.26 -10.75
CA ALA A 385 -12.76 -5.44 -11.91
C ALA A 385 -13.86 -4.40 -12.20
N VAL A 386 -13.45 -3.14 -12.40
CA VAL A 386 -14.22 -2.18 -13.18
C VAL A 386 -14.03 -2.49 -14.67
N SER A 387 -15.13 -2.50 -15.44
CA SER A 387 -15.24 -3.02 -16.83
C SER A 387 -13.94 -3.25 -17.63
N ASN A 388 -13.68 -4.50 -18.02
CA ASN A 388 -12.60 -4.95 -18.91
C ASN A 388 -11.21 -4.34 -18.60
N PRO A 389 -10.65 -4.57 -17.39
CA PRO A 389 -9.37 -4.02 -17.03
C PRO A 389 -8.26 -4.61 -17.91
N ILE A 390 -7.37 -3.73 -18.39
CA ILE A 390 -6.22 -4.12 -19.23
C ILE A 390 -5.17 -4.86 -18.39
N LYS A 391 -5.00 -4.48 -17.12
CA LYS A 391 -4.01 -5.06 -16.22
C LYS A 391 -4.58 -6.31 -15.51
N PRO A 392 -3.73 -7.30 -15.20
CA PRO A 392 -4.12 -8.42 -14.34
C PRO A 392 -4.57 -7.98 -12.94
N ALA A 393 -5.38 -8.76 -12.24
CA ALA A 393 -5.71 -8.46 -10.84
C ALA A 393 -4.45 -8.51 -9.96
N ILE A 394 -3.61 -9.52 -10.18
CA ILE A 394 -2.31 -9.67 -9.50
C ILE A 394 -1.19 -9.78 -10.54
N ILE A 395 -0.17 -8.94 -10.42
CA ILE A 395 1.08 -9.07 -11.18
C ILE A 395 2.19 -9.49 -10.24
N ALA A 396 2.56 -10.76 -10.31
CA ALA A 396 3.77 -11.28 -9.69
C ALA A 396 4.92 -11.08 -10.68
N GLY A 397 5.65 -9.98 -10.54
CA GLY A 397 6.79 -9.63 -11.39
C GLY A 397 8.12 -10.00 -10.76
N GLY A 398 9.19 -9.52 -11.41
CA GLY A 398 10.55 -9.60 -10.89
C GLY A 398 11.54 -10.35 -11.75
N SER A 399 12.81 -10.23 -11.37
CA SER A 399 13.88 -11.07 -11.87
C SER A 399 15.00 -11.22 -10.83
N GLY A 400 15.84 -12.25 -11.01
CA GLY A 400 17.01 -12.51 -10.17
C GLY A 400 16.77 -13.40 -8.93
N ASP A 401 17.84 -13.66 -8.20
CA ASP A 401 17.92 -14.50 -6.99
C ASP A 401 17.33 -13.84 -5.73
N SER A 402 17.04 -12.56 -5.77
CA SER A 402 16.54 -11.79 -4.62
C SER A 402 15.02 -11.83 -4.45
N VAL A 403 14.31 -12.62 -5.25
CA VAL A 403 12.84 -12.70 -5.28
C VAL A 403 12.45 -14.16 -5.03
N PHE A 404 12.07 -14.46 -3.79
CA PHE A 404 11.84 -15.84 -3.35
C PHE A 404 10.85 -15.92 -2.20
N ASN A 405 10.29 -17.12 -1.99
CA ASN A 405 9.37 -17.44 -0.91
C ASN A 405 8.16 -16.49 -0.88
N ASN A 406 7.56 -16.25 -2.04
CA ASN A 406 6.39 -15.39 -2.17
C ASN A 406 5.12 -16.23 -2.33
N GLU A 407 3.99 -15.70 -1.86
CA GLU A 407 2.71 -16.42 -1.80
C GLU A 407 1.56 -15.60 -2.37
N ILE A 408 0.72 -16.22 -3.19
CA ILE A 408 -0.57 -15.70 -3.65
C ILE A 408 -1.64 -16.71 -3.27
N SER A 409 -2.40 -16.46 -2.20
CA SER A 409 -3.34 -17.47 -1.72
C SER A 409 -4.67 -16.96 -1.15
N GLY A 410 -5.73 -17.76 -1.27
CA GLY A 410 -7.04 -17.42 -0.70
C GLY A 410 -7.76 -16.23 -1.35
N ASN A 411 -7.24 -15.67 -2.45
CA ASN A 411 -7.85 -14.49 -3.07
C ASN A 411 -9.08 -14.86 -3.90
N THR A 412 -10.06 -13.97 -3.95
CA THR A 412 -11.21 -14.06 -4.87
C THR A 412 -11.07 -13.00 -5.95
N ILE A 413 -10.99 -13.41 -7.22
CA ILE A 413 -10.74 -12.52 -8.35
C ILE A 413 -11.91 -12.58 -9.34
N ASN A 414 -12.56 -11.45 -9.60
CA ASN A 414 -13.78 -11.39 -10.40
C ASN A 414 -13.62 -10.50 -11.65
N ASN A 415 -13.94 -11.08 -12.82
CA ASN A 415 -14.15 -10.37 -14.09
C ASN A 415 -12.92 -9.66 -14.69
N TYR A 416 -11.70 -10.12 -14.41
CA TYR A 416 -10.48 -9.57 -15.02
C TYR A 416 -10.16 -10.19 -16.37
N GLY A 417 -9.41 -9.48 -17.22
CA GLY A 417 -8.81 -10.07 -18.42
C GLY A 417 -7.86 -11.22 -18.03
N THR A 418 -6.94 -10.95 -17.12
CA THR A 418 -6.07 -11.97 -16.51
C THR A 418 -6.24 -11.90 -14.99
N GLY A 419 -6.49 -13.03 -14.33
CA GLY A 419 -6.56 -13.06 -12.87
C GLY A 419 -5.18 -12.83 -12.26
N ILE A 420 -4.27 -13.79 -12.47
CA ILE A 420 -2.90 -13.75 -11.94
C ILE A 420 -1.92 -13.84 -13.10
N SER A 421 -1.01 -12.87 -13.20
CA SER A 421 0.17 -12.94 -14.05
C SER A 421 1.36 -13.31 -13.19
N ALA A 422 1.77 -14.57 -13.26
CA ALA A 422 2.88 -15.11 -12.49
C ALA A 422 4.12 -15.19 -13.36
N ASN A 423 5.02 -14.24 -13.17
CA ASN A 423 6.32 -14.22 -13.83
C ASN A 423 7.37 -14.42 -12.74
N HIS A 424 8.42 -15.15 -13.08
CA HIS A 424 9.65 -15.34 -12.31
C HIS A 424 9.79 -16.67 -11.57
N ARG A 425 10.07 -16.72 -10.26
CA ARG A 425 10.36 -17.99 -9.58
C ARG A 425 9.96 -18.02 -8.12
N ASP A 426 9.93 -19.22 -7.54
CA ASP A 426 9.76 -19.44 -6.09
C ASP A 426 8.47 -18.80 -5.54
N ILE A 427 7.35 -19.05 -6.25
CA ILE A 427 6.01 -18.57 -5.91
C ILE A 427 5.08 -19.74 -5.62
N VAL A 428 4.33 -19.65 -4.53
CA VAL A 428 3.20 -20.54 -4.24
C VAL A 428 1.90 -19.83 -4.59
N ILE A 429 1.09 -20.42 -5.47
CA ILE A 429 -0.22 -19.91 -5.87
C ILE A 429 -1.29 -20.92 -5.45
N SER A 430 -2.03 -20.64 -4.39
CA SER A 430 -2.95 -21.66 -3.86
C SER A 430 -4.29 -21.16 -3.33
N ASN A 431 -5.32 -22.00 -3.36
CA ASN A 431 -6.62 -21.71 -2.74
C ASN A 431 -7.29 -20.42 -3.28
N ASN A 432 -6.94 -19.96 -4.49
CA ASN A 432 -7.58 -18.79 -5.09
C ASN A 432 -8.86 -19.20 -5.83
N THR A 433 -9.85 -18.32 -5.84
CA THR A 433 -11.08 -18.46 -6.63
C THR A 433 -11.06 -17.43 -7.77
N LEU A 434 -11.04 -17.90 -9.02
CA LEU A 434 -10.96 -17.06 -10.21
C LEU A 434 -12.26 -17.14 -11.00
N ASN A 435 -13.06 -16.08 -10.93
CA ASN A 435 -14.39 -16.00 -11.52
C ASN A 435 -14.39 -15.14 -12.78
N ASN A 436 -14.88 -15.71 -13.89
CA ASN A 436 -15.05 -15.08 -15.20
C ASN A 436 -13.79 -14.32 -15.68
N CYS A 437 -12.60 -14.85 -15.37
CA CYS A 437 -11.37 -14.32 -15.92
C CYS A 437 -11.18 -14.84 -17.36
N ILE A 438 -10.77 -13.99 -18.32
CA ILE A 438 -10.48 -14.47 -19.68
C ILE A 438 -9.28 -15.45 -19.65
N THR A 439 -8.30 -15.16 -18.81
CA THR A 439 -7.24 -16.09 -18.41
C THR A 439 -7.18 -16.12 -16.89
N GLY A 440 -7.30 -17.30 -16.27
CA GLY A 440 -7.15 -17.43 -14.83
C GLY A 440 -5.73 -17.11 -14.38
N ILE A 441 -4.76 -17.95 -14.74
CA ILE A 441 -3.34 -17.76 -14.45
C ILE A 441 -2.54 -17.73 -15.76
N GLN A 442 -1.68 -16.73 -15.90
CA GLN A 442 -0.77 -16.58 -17.03
C GLN A 442 0.69 -16.67 -16.57
N PHE A 443 1.47 -17.50 -17.27
CA PHE A 443 2.91 -17.63 -17.11
C PHE A 443 3.67 -17.03 -18.30
N LYS A 444 4.87 -16.51 -18.04
CA LYS A 444 5.80 -16.10 -19.10
C LYS A 444 7.22 -16.65 -18.90
N ASN A 445 7.93 -16.23 -17.85
CA ASN A 445 9.28 -16.72 -17.53
C ASN A 445 9.26 -17.29 -16.13
N SER A 446 8.87 -18.56 -15.97
CA SER A 446 8.48 -19.12 -14.67
C SER A 446 9.35 -20.31 -14.27
N ALA A 447 9.83 -20.36 -13.03
CA ALA A 447 10.54 -21.51 -12.51
C ALA A 447 10.21 -21.81 -11.04
N ASP A 448 10.34 -23.06 -10.61
CA ASP A 448 10.27 -23.42 -9.17
C ASP A 448 8.97 -22.91 -8.49
N MET A 449 7.81 -23.23 -9.06
CA MET A 449 6.50 -22.77 -8.55
C MET A 449 5.56 -23.92 -8.26
N GLN A 450 4.60 -23.66 -7.36
CA GLN A 450 3.50 -24.57 -7.06
C GLN A 450 2.16 -23.86 -7.26
N VAL A 451 1.26 -24.49 -8.01
CA VAL A 451 -0.10 -24.00 -8.27
C VAL A 451 -1.11 -25.06 -7.87
N PHE A 452 -1.81 -24.85 -6.76
CA PHE A 452 -2.70 -25.89 -6.25
C PHE A 452 -3.94 -25.43 -5.51
N ASN A 453 -4.97 -26.28 -5.45
CA ASN A 453 -6.25 -25.99 -4.80
C ASN A 453 -6.95 -24.71 -5.31
N ASN A 454 -6.62 -24.23 -6.51
CA ASN A 454 -7.31 -23.08 -7.09
C ASN A 454 -8.60 -23.55 -7.77
N THR A 455 -9.63 -22.71 -7.69
CA THR A 455 -10.92 -22.94 -8.34
C THR A 455 -11.10 -21.91 -9.46
N PHE A 456 -11.29 -22.39 -10.69
CA PHE A 456 -11.56 -21.56 -11.86
C PHE A 456 -13.02 -21.73 -12.23
N GLN A 457 -13.78 -20.64 -12.26
CA GLN A 457 -15.19 -20.64 -12.63
C GLN A 457 -15.43 -19.63 -13.73
N ALA A 458 -15.98 -20.05 -14.87
CA ALA A 458 -16.33 -19.12 -15.93
C ALA A 458 -17.58 -19.57 -16.68
N THR A 459 -18.51 -18.62 -16.85
CA THR A 459 -19.70 -18.79 -17.69
C THR A 459 -19.59 -18.04 -19.02
N THR A 460 -18.65 -17.10 -19.11
CA THR A 460 -18.35 -16.33 -20.33
C THR A 460 -17.51 -17.16 -21.30
N SER A 461 -17.77 -17.03 -22.60
CA SER A 461 -17.02 -17.75 -23.64
C SER A 461 -15.55 -17.32 -23.70
N GLY A 462 -14.66 -18.27 -23.99
CA GLY A 462 -13.24 -17.98 -24.25
C GLY A 462 -12.35 -17.88 -23.01
N CYS A 463 -12.91 -18.16 -21.82
CA CYS A 463 -12.18 -18.19 -20.56
C CYS A 463 -11.29 -19.43 -20.46
N ARG A 464 -9.99 -19.21 -20.24
CA ARG A 464 -8.96 -20.23 -20.07
C ARG A 464 -8.55 -20.33 -18.61
N GLY A 465 -8.17 -21.54 -18.17
CA GLY A 465 -7.67 -21.78 -16.83
C GLY A 465 -6.25 -21.25 -16.66
N ILE A 466 -5.27 -22.04 -17.12
CA ILE A 466 -3.85 -21.72 -17.06
C ILE A 466 -3.29 -21.57 -18.47
N MET A 467 -2.54 -20.50 -18.69
CA MET A 467 -1.93 -20.19 -19.98
C MET A 467 -0.40 -20.08 -19.88
N GLY A 468 0.29 -20.76 -20.80
CA GLY A 468 1.71 -20.58 -21.09
C GLY A 468 1.87 -20.35 -22.59
N HIS A 469 1.85 -19.08 -23.02
CA HIS A 469 1.96 -18.70 -24.43
C HIS A 469 3.24 -17.90 -24.66
N LEU A 470 4.11 -18.36 -25.57
CA LEU A 470 5.46 -17.79 -25.77
C LEU A 470 6.20 -17.69 -24.42
N ALA A 471 6.25 -18.82 -23.72
CA ALA A 471 6.64 -18.88 -22.32
C ALA A 471 7.73 -19.94 -22.09
N THR A 472 8.48 -19.72 -21.02
CA THR A 472 9.43 -20.65 -20.42
C THR A 472 8.89 -21.05 -19.06
N MET A 473 8.73 -22.35 -18.82
CA MET A 473 8.27 -22.90 -17.54
C MET A 473 9.12 -24.10 -17.17
N ASN A 474 9.80 -24.03 -16.02
CA ASN A 474 10.66 -25.12 -15.52
C ASN A 474 10.37 -25.44 -14.06
N ASN A 475 10.23 -26.72 -13.71
CA ASN A 475 9.94 -27.13 -12.34
C ASN A 475 8.68 -26.44 -11.79
N ILE A 476 7.60 -26.48 -12.57
CA ILE A 476 6.29 -25.96 -12.18
C ILE A 476 5.36 -27.13 -11.89
N GLU A 477 4.83 -27.18 -10.68
CA GLU A 477 3.86 -28.18 -10.22
C GLU A 477 2.45 -27.57 -10.25
N ILE A 478 1.52 -28.19 -10.97
CA ILE A 478 0.12 -27.76 -11.09
C ILE A 478 -0.78 -28.92 -10.65
N TYR A 479 -1.41 -28.82 -9.47
CA TYR A 479 -2.15 -29.95 -8.91
C TYR A 479 -3.35 -29.62 -8.05
N ASN A 480 -4.28 -30.56 -7.90
CA ASN A 480 -5.50 -30.40 -7.08
C ASN A 480 -6.34 -29.16 -7.42
N ASN A 481 -6.24 -28.63 -8.64
CA ASN A 481 -7.06 -27.50 -9.08
C ASN A 481 -8.37 -27.99 -9.70
N VAL A 482 -9.42 -27.18 -9.56
CA VAL A 482 -10.75 -27.45 -10.12
C VAL A 482 -11.05 -26.41 -11.19
N PHE A 483 -11.34 -26.86 -12.40
CA PHE A 483 -11.67 -26.01 -13.52
C PHE A 483 -13.11 -26.27 -13.95
N ASN A 484 -13.96 -25.25 -13.87
CA ASN A 484 -15.31 -25.22 -14.42
C ASN A 484 -15.41 -24.01 -15.36
N ILE A 485 -14.99 -24.20 -16.62
CA ILE A 485 -14.77 -23.10 -17.57
C ILE A 485 -15.20 -23.44 -18.99
N THR A 486 -15.45 -22.42 -19.81
CA THR A 486 -16.02 -22.58 -21.16
C THR A 486 -15.00 -22.83 -22.28
N SER A 487 -13.69 -22.73 -22.01
CA SER A 487 -12.62 -23.00 -22.99
C SER A 487 -11.65 -24.06 -22.48
N ASN A 488 -10.35 -23.82 -22.52
CA ASN A 488 -9.32 -24.82 -22.22
C ASN A 488 -8.84 -24.66 -20.78
N ALA A 489 -8.84 -25.74 -20.00
CA ALA A 489 -8.22 -25.75 -18.67
C ALA A 489 -6.72 -25.39 -18.76
N LEU A 490 -6.03 -25.95 -19.76
CA LEU A 490 -4.63 -25.66 -20.07
C LEU A 490 -4.48 -25.17 -21.51
N TYR A 491 -3.76 -24.07 -21.70
CA TYR A 491 -3.41 -23.54 -23.01
C TYR A 491 -1.91 -23.27 -23.09
N PHE A 492 -1.14 -24.30 -23.48
CA PHE A 492 0.32 -24.21 -23.62
C PHE A 492 0.70 -24.17 -25.10
N VAL A 493 1.13 -23.01 -25.55
CA VAL A 493 1.45 -22.74 -26.95
C VAL A 493 2.81 -22.07 -27.05
N GLN A 494 3.74 -22.67 -27.80
CA GLN A 494 5.13 -22.20 -27.84
C GLN A 494 5.77 -22.18 -26.45
N LEU A 495 5.52 -23.23 -25.67
CA LEU A 495 6.09 -23.43 -24.34
C LEU A 495 7.44 -24.14 -24.45
N ASN A 496 8.48 -23.61 -23.81
CA ASN A 496 9.83 -24.19 -23.75
C ASN A 496 10.42 -24.48 -25.14
N LYS A 497 10.41 -23.49 -26.03
CA LYS A 497 10.88 -23.64 -27.43
C LYS A 497 12.20 -22.97 -27.74
N ALA A 498 12.73 -22.12 -26.87
CA ALA A 498 14.03 -21.50 -27.10
C ALA A 498 15.17 -22.49 -26.81
N ALA A 499 16.35 -22.21 -27.35
CA ALA A 499 17.55 -23.00 -27.08
C ALA A 499 17.92 -22.92 -25.60
N GLY A 500 18.23 -24.06 -24.98
CA GLY A 500 18.51 -24.18 -23.55
C GLY A 500 17.30 -24.52 -22.68
N GLU A 501 16.10 -24.61 -23.27
CA GLU A 501 14.85 -24.96 -22.58
C GLU A 501 14.45 -26.43 -22.78
N GLU A 502 15.32 -27.24 -23.39
CA GLU A 502 14.99 -28.60 -23.84
C GLU A 502 14.66 -29.54 -22.67
N ASN A 503 15.25 -29.27 -21.50
CA ASN A 503 15.07 -30.05 -20.27
C ASN A 503 14.05 -29.43 -19.30
N ASN A 504 13.42 -28.30 -19.66
CA ASN A 504 12.43 -27.66 -18.80
C ASN A 504 11.19 -28.54 -18.71
N MET A 505 10.65 -28.70 -17.50
CA MET A 505 9.49 -29.55 -17.24
C MET A 505 8.36 -28.80 -16.53
N VAL A 506 7.13 -29.10 -16.95
CA VAL A 506 5.89 -28.74 -16.25
C VAL A 506 5.18 -30.03 -15.86
N TYR A 507 4.81 -30.14 -14.59
CA TYR A 507 4.11 -31.29 -14.03
C TYR A 507 2.68 -30.88 -13.70
N VAL A 508 1.71 -31.61 -14.26
CA VAL A 508 0.29 -31.33 -14.12
C VAL A 508 -0.41 -32.60 -13.66
N HIS A 509 -0.82 -32.64 -12.40
CA HIS A 509 -1.37 -33.87 -11.82
C HIS A 509 -2.52 -33.67 -10.83
N ASP A 510 -3.38 -34.68 -10.67
CA ASP A 510 -4.49 -34.66 -9.71
C ASP A 510 -5.46 -33.47 -9.89
N ASN A 511 -5.62 -32.92 -11.11
CA ASN A 511 -6.56 -31.84 -11.38
C ASN A 511 -7.90 -32.37 -11.91
N ASN A 512 -8.95 -31.57 -11.74
CA ASN A 512 -10.26 -31.80 -12.34
C ASN A 512 -10.55 -30.77 -13.42
N PHE A 513 -10.48 -31.18 -14.70
CA PHE A 513 -10.76 -30.34 -15.87
C PHE A 513 -12.20 -30.55 -16.36
N ASP A 514 -13.17 -29.91 -15.71
CA ASP A 514 -14.53 -29.75 -16.23
C ASP A 514 -14.58 -28.52 -17.17
N SER A 515 -13.89 -28.65 -18.30
CA SER A 515 -13.77 -27.58 -19.29
C SER A 515 -14.36 -27.98 -20.64
N ALA A 516 -15.09 -27.06 -21.28
CA ALA A 516 -15.74 -27.37 -22.57
C ALA A 516 -14.74 -27.57 -23.73
N GLY A 517 -13.51 -27.06 -23.60
CA GLY A 517 -12.42 -27.29 -24.53
C GLY A 517 -11.33 -28.23 -23.98
N PRO A 518 -10.59 -28.93 -24.85
CA PRO A 518 -9.51 -29.83 -24.45
C PRO A 518 -8.30 -29.06 -23.92
N PRO A 519 -7.46 -29.63 -23.03
CA PRO A 519 -6.08 -29.16 -22.85
C PRO A 519 -5.32 -29.10 -24.19
N ILE A 520 -4.63 -27.98 -24.45
CA ILE A 520 -3.90 -27.75 -25.71
C ILE A 520 -2.40 -27.64 -25.45
N PHE A 521 -1.62 -28.47 -26.15
CA PHE A 521 -0.15 -28.43 -26.20
C PHE A 521 0.30 -28.25 -27.66
N SER A 522 0.55 -27.00 -28.07
CA SER A 522 0.88 -26.67 -29.47
C SER A 522 2.25 -26.02 -29.59
N ASN A 523 3.15 -26.63 -30.36
CA ASN A 523 4.55 -26.24 -30.41
C ASN A 523 5.12 -26.15 -28.99
N SER A 524 4.93 -27.16 -28.15
CA SER A 524 5.34 -27.13 -26.74
C SER A 524 6.34 -28.24 -26.43
N ASN A 525 7.11 -28.12 -25.35
CA ASN A 525 8.08 -29.10 -24.89
C ASN A 525 8.01 -29.33 -23.38
N GLY A 526 8.21 -30.58 -22.93
CA GLY A 526 8.48 -30.90 -21.53
C GLY A 526 7.26 -30.78 -20.63
N ILE A 527 6.24 -31.60 -20.89
CA ILE A 527 4.97 -31.59 -20.14
C ILE A 527 4.69 -33.00 -19.64
N ASN A 528 4.44 -33.14 -18.34
CA ASN A 528 3.90 -34.36 -17.74
C ASN A 528 2.46 -34.11 -17.31
N LEU A 529 1.49 -34.74 -17.98
CA LEU A 529 0.07 -34.68 -17.68
C LEU A 529 -0.35 -36.02 -17.07
N GLN A 530 -0.49 -36.06 -15.75
CA GLN A 530 -0.61 -37.31 -15.00
C GLN A 530 -1.82 -37.35 -14.06
N ASP A 531 -2.55 -38.46 -13.98
CA ASP A 531 -3.58 -38.69 -12.94
C ASP A 531 -4.65 -37.58 -12.84
N ASN A 532 -5.02 -36.94 -13.96
CA ASN A 532 -6.08 -35.92 -14.00
C ASN A 532 -7.42 -36.52 -14.43
N MET A 533 -8.51 -35.88 -14.00
CA MET A 533 -9.84 -36.08 -14.57
C MET A 533 -10.07 -35.03 -15.66
N ILE A 534 -10.33 -35.45 -16.89
CA ILE A 534 -10.43 -34.57 -18.06
C ILE A 534 -11.79 -34.77 -18.73
N GLY A 535 -12.69 -33.77 -18.63
CA GLY A 535 -14.03 -33.81 -19.22
C GLY A 535 -14.09 -33.61 -20.75
N ASN A 536 -12.95 -33.69 -21.43
CA ASN A 536 -12.81 -33.59 -22.88
C ASN A 536 -11.58 -34.38 -23.34
N GLY A 537 -11.25 -34.35 -24.63
CA GLY A 537 -10.02 -34.92 -25.14
C GLY A 537 -8.77 -34.10 -24.81
N VAL A 538 -7.60 -34.56 -25.28
CA VAL A 538 -6.31 -33.85 -25.18
C VAL A 538 -5.74 -33.61 -26.58
N GLN A 539 -5.21 -32.40 -26.84
CA GLN A 539 -4.72 -32.00 -28.17
C GLN A 539 -3.23 -31.65 -28.17
N LEU A 540 -2.48 -32.37 -29.01
CA LEU A 540 -1.05 -32.17 -29.23
C LEU A 540 -0.81 -31.80 -30.69
N THR A 541 -0.10 -30.70 -30.92
CA THR A 541 0.35 -30.28 -32.26
C THR A 541 1.80 -29.85 -32.21
N ASN A 542 2.69 -30.48 -32.97
CA ASN A 542 4.13 -30.15 -32.95
C ASN A 542 4.74 -30.17 -31.54
N ALA A 543 4.25 -31.07 -30.69
CA ALA A 543 4.68 -31.19 -29.30
C ALA A 543 5.87 -32.16 -29.19
N SER A 544 6.71 -31.94 -28.18
CA SER A 544 7.88 -32.76 -27.90
C SER A 544 7.96 -33.10 -26.43
N ASN A 545 8.45 -34.29 -26.09
CA ASN A 545 8.70 -34.71 -24.70
C ASN A 545 7.45 -34.51 -23.81
N VAL A 546 6.33 -35.10 -24.23
CA VAL A 546 5.06 -35.04 -23.50
C VAL A 546 4.69 -36.43 -22.99
N THR A 547 4.46 -36.53 -21.70
CA THR A 547 3.92 -37.73 -21.05
C THR A 547 2.46 -37.47 -20.69
N ILE A 548 1.57 -38.40 -21.08
CA ILE A 548 0.15 -38.42 -20.72
C ILE A 548 -0.12 -39.75 -20.05
N SER A 549 -0.28 -39.77 -18.72
CA SER A 549 -0.36 -41.03 -17.98
C SER A 549 -1.40 -41.08 -16.87
N GLY A 550 -2.11 -42.20 -16.73
CA GLY A 550 -3.02 -42.41 -15.58
C GLY A 550 -4.25 -41.51 -15.56
N ASN A 551 -4.52 -40.75 -16.63
CA ASN A 551 -5.67 -39.83 -16.66
C ASN A 551 -6.97 -40.58 -16.96
N ILE A 552 -8.08 -40.05 -16.44
CA ILE A 552 -9.44 -40.38 -16.85
C ILE A 552 -9.89 -39.32 -17.84
N ILE A 553 -10.16 -39.70 -19.09
CA ILE A 553 -10.44 -38.79 -20.20
C ILE A 553 -11.83 -39.08 -20.77
N ASP A 554 -12.80 -38.19 -20.50
CA ASP A 554 -14.18 -38.29 -20.97
C ASP A 554 -14.44 -37.38 -22.17
N ALA A 555 -13.99 -37.81 -23.35
CA ALA A 555 -14.13 -37.05 -24.60
C ALA A 555 -15.53 -37.23 -25.22
N ASN A 556 -16.51 -36.40 -24.85
CA ASN A 556 -17.89 -36.56 -25.33
C ASN A 556 -18.14 -36.15 -26.80
N SER A 557 -17.24 -35.39 -27.42
CA SER A 557 -17.41 -34.86 -28.78
C SER A 557 -16.10 -34.65 -29.53
N SER A 558 -15.05 -35.40 -29.17
CA SER A 558 -13.70 -35.27 -29.71
C SER A 558 -12.98 -36.63 -29.69
N ASN A 559 -11.79 -36.68 -30.30
CA ASN A 559 -10.87 -37.79 -30.05
C ASN A 559 -10.46 -37.78 -28.58
N GLY A 560 -10.20 -38.94 -27.97
CA GLY A 560 -9.67 -39.01 -26.61
C GLY A 560 -8.33 -38.28 -26.49
N ILE A 561 -7.34 -38.72 -27.27
CA ILE A 561 -6.06 -38.01 -27.42
C ILE A 561 -5.78 -37.83 -28.91
N SER A 562 -5.42 -36.61 -29.32
CA SER A 562 -5.17 -36.26 -30.73
C SER A 562 -3.77 -35.70 -30.94
N LEU A 563 -2.98 -36.37 -31.77
CA LEU A 563 -1.64 -35.95 -32.20
C LEU A 563 -1.69 -35.52 -33.67
N THR A 564 -1.57 -34.22 -33.91
CA THR A 564 -1.55 -33.61 -35.26
C THR A 564 -0.17 -33.05 -35.59
N ASN A 565 0.17 -33.01 -36.87
CA ASN A 565 1.49 -32.64 -37.40
C ASN A 565 2.62 -33.53 -36.84
N ALA A 566 3.83 -33.00 -36.62
CA ALA A 566 5.01 -33.81 -36.27
C ALA A 566 5.29 -33.72 -34.77
N ASN A 567 5.01 -34.79 -34.04
CA ASN A 567 5.27 -34.88 -32.59
C ASN A 567 6.46 -35.81 -32.31
N TYR A 568 7.19 -35.57 -31.23
CA TYR A 568 8.44 -36.27 -30.90
C TYR A 568 8.51 -36.70 -29.43
N GLY A 569 8.95 -37.92 -29.15
CA GLY A 569 9.10 -38.40 -27.77
C GLY A 569 7.81 -38.33 -26.93
N ILE A 570 6.69 -38.82 -27.47
CA ILE A 570 5.39 -38.83 -26.79
C ILE A 570 5.15 -40.15 -26.07
N GLN A 571 4.70 -40.10 -24.83
CA GLN A 571 4.35 -41.28 -24.03
C GLN A 571 2.87 -41.20 -23.62
N ILE A 572 2.09 -42.21 -23.95
CA ILE A 572 0.66 -42.33 -23.61
C ILE A 572 0.46 -43.63 -22.83
N ILE A 573 0.34 -43.56 -21.51
CA ILE A 573 0.49 -44.71 -20.62
C ILE A 573 -0.69 -44.85 -19.64
N ASN A 574 -1.36 -45.99 -19.60
CA ASN A 574 -2.36 -46.35 -18.58
C ASN A 574 -3.50 -45.31 -18.41
N ASN A 575 -3.93 -44.66 -19.48
CA ASN A 575 -5.10 -43.76 -19.42
C ASN A 575 -6.40 -44.55 -19.61
N ASP A 576 -7.46 -44.12 -18.93
CA ASP A 576 -8.83 -44.59 -19.19
C ASP A 576 -9.56 -43.56 -20.05
N ILE A 577 -9.89 -43.94 -21.29
CA ILE A 577 -10.32 -42.98 -22.31
C ILE A 577 -11.72 -43.34 -22.81
N ASN A 578 -12.69 -42.54 -22.42
CA ASN A 578 -14.03 -42.60 -22.96
C ASN A 578 -14.17 -41.66 -24.16
N TYR A 579 -14.76 -42.16 -25.25
CA TYR A 579 -14.90 -41.38 -26.49
C TYR A 579 -16.12 -41.84 -27.30
N PRO A 580 -16.66 -41.02 -28.23
CA PRO A 580 -17.89 -41.34 -28.91
C PRO A 580 -17.62 -42.43 -29.94
N GLN A 581 -18.25 -43.59 -29.78
CA GLN A 581 -18.15 -44.69 -30.74
C GLN A 581 -18.83 -44.37 -32.08
N SER A 582 -19.69 -43.36 -32.11
CA SER A 582 -20.31 -42.83 -33.33
C SER A 582 -19.54 -41.64 -33.89
N GLY A 583 -19.22 -41.66 -35.18
CA GLY A 583 -18.50 -40.59 -35.88
C GLY A 583 -17.08 -40.98 -36.29
N ASN A 584 -16.26 -39.98 -36.62
CA ASN A 584 -14.85 -40.17 -37.01
C ASN A 584 -13.88 -39.99 -35.82
N TYR A 585 -14.35 -40.23 -34.60
CA TYR A 585 -13.55 -40.09 -33.39
C TYR A 585 -12.78 -41.37 -33.07
N GLN A 586 -11.58 -41.21 -32.51
CA GLN A 586 -10.72 -42.30 -32.11
C GLN A 586 -10.32 -42.13 -30.64
N CYS A 587 -10.09 -43.25 -29.97
CA CYS A 587 -9.50 -43.25 -28.62
C CYS A 587 -8.18 -42.48 -28.61
N ILE A 588 -7.26 -42.85 -29.51
CA ILE A 588 -5.99 -42.17 -29.75
C ILE A 588 -5.84 -41.96 -31.26
N TYR A 589 -5.90 -40.72 -31.71
CA TYR A 589 -5.69 -40.32 -33.10
C TYR A 589 -4.24 -39.88 -33.31
N ILE A 590 -3.55 -40.50 -34.26
CA ILE A 590 -2.17 -40.15 -34.66
C ILE A 590 -2.16 -39.85 -36.15
N GLN A 591 -1.92 -38.58 -36.51
CA GLN A 591 -1.76 -38.18 -37.89
C GLN A 591 -0.47 -38.78 -38.49
N ASN A 592 -0.50 -39.14 -39.78
CA ASN A 592 0.62 -39.74 -40.52
C ASN A 592 1.92 -38.90 -40.55
N THR A 593 1.84 -37.62 -40.19
CA THR A 593 2.99 -36.72 -40.02
C THR A 593 3.78 -36.99 -38.74
N THR A 594 3.22 -37.71 -37.77
CA THR A 594 3.93 -38.20 -36.59
C THR A 594 4.37 -39.64 -36.83
N SER A 595 5.68 -39.90 -36.68
CA SER A 595 6.22 -41.25 -36.77
C SER A 595 5.73 -42.10 -35.59
N THR A 596 5.30 -43.33 -35.83
CA THR A 596 4.87 -44.24 -34.76
C THR A 596 6.00 -44.59 -33.79
N ASN A 597 7.27 -44.48 -34.21
CA ASN A 597 8.42 -44.69 -33.32
C ASN A 597 8.60 -43.57 -32.30
N GLU A 598 7.98 -42.41 -32.54
CA GLU A 598 7.99 -41.26 -31.62
C GLU A 598 6.87 -41.33 -30.58
N VAL A 599 5.99 -42.34 -30.66
CA VAL A 599 4.83 -42.47 -29.78
C VAL A 599 4.82 -43.84 -29.12
N SER A 600 5.03 -43.87 -27.80
CA SER A 600 4.87 -45.08 -26.99
C SER A 600 3.45 -45.14 -26.43
N GLN A 601 2.74 -46.25 -26.68
CA GLN A 601 1.40 -46.50 -26.15
C GLN A 601 1.41 -47.77 -25.31
N VAL A 602 1.10 -47.66 -24.01
CA VAL A 602 1.14 -48.80 -23.08
C VAL A 602 -0.09 -48.78 -22.17
N GLY A 603 -0.86 -49.86 -22.13
CA GLY A 603 -1.89 -50.08 -21.09
C GLY A 603 -3.11 -49.15 -21.10
N ASN A 604 -3.37 -48.40 -22.19
CA ASN A 604 -4.55 -47.52 -22.27
C ASN A 604 -5.85 -48.32 -22.49
N SER A 605 -6.91 -47.92 -21.78
CA SER A 605 -8.28 -48.42 -21.90
C SER A 605 -9.12 -47.44 -22.76
N CYS A 606 -10.09 -47.96 -23.51
CA CYS A 606 -10.83 -47.19 -24.52
C CYS A 606 -12.32 -47.57 -24.60
N ASN A 607 -13.25 -46.73 -24.08
CA ASN A 607 -14.64 -46.46 -24.54
C ASN A 607 -15.62 -45.87 -23.51
#